data_AF-A0A6V2A3Q4-F1
#
_entry.id   AF-A0A6V2A3Q4-F1
#
_cell.length_a   1.000
_cell.length_b   1.000
_cell.length_c   1.000
_cell.angle_alpha   90.00
_cell.angle_beta   90.00
_cell.angle_gamma   90.00
#
_symmetry.space_group_name_H-M   'P 1'
#
loop_
_entity.id
_entity.type
_entity.pdbx_description
1 polymer ?
#
loop_
_entity_poly.entity_id
_entity_poly.type
_entity_poly.pdbx_seq_one_letter_code
_entity_poly.pdbx_strand_id
1 'polypeptide(L)'
;MKQSCLLAIAAALLVSHSNAFQTGSQQRPSFLISSSQQHHDSSTTKLEMAKVSPSLENTVGIVGRGYVATLAAKLAALRGYDTWMLCPQGQEPTITQLMDTTTPDGTQLPPNLQLVTAADEEKIASCLAKTSAIICSVDDIEGLFNEGALKYVCNPTSSPNLKRVVGMSRNLNGKGMGFLVAASRRAANSEVWDNGNTKEYQSYEALLKEVAADCGAEYTIVRAGTLKGGACGDPGSENGEAYFPQYLSTKFYEMTKKDIVTWQLLFDCKVRGVSLAKGDVMVGPGGKAILTASSPEECKGDSSRAAVAEAMVRSLDMDCAGNVDFGVSTKEGRCPPTEEEWDELFQVLA
;
A
#
# COMPACT_ATOMS: atom_id res chain seq x y z
N MET A 1 -8.01 -21.51 19.17
CA MET A 1 -7.11 -20.46 18.64
C MET A 1 -6.75 -20.72 17.17
N LYS A 2 -6.12 -21.86 16.81
CA LYS A 2 -5.73 -22.16 15.42
C LYS A 2 -6.83 -22.07 14.34
N GLN A 3 -8.03 -22.64 14.58
CA GLN A 3 -9.16 -22.56 13.63
C GLN A 3 -9.73 -21.15 13.43
N SER A 4 -9.67 -20.29 14.45
CA SER A 4 -10.14 -18.90 14.34
C SER A 4 -9.14 -18.02 13.58
N CYS A 5 -7.84 -18.37 13.62
CA CYS A 5 -6.78 -17.68 12.87
C CYS A 5 -6.85 -17.97 11.36
N LEU A 6 -7.13 -19.21 10.97
CA LEU A 6 -7.40 -19.61 9.57
C LEU A 6 -8.53 -18.77 8.95
N LEU A 7 -9.63 -18.59 9.67
CA LEU A 7 -10.75 -17.76 9.22
C LEU A 7 -10.37 -16.29 9.08
N ALA A 8 -9.51 -15.74 9.94
CA ALA A 8 -9.08 -14.34 9.86
C ALA A 8 -8.12 -14.08 8.69
N ILE A 9 -7.15 -14.97 8.44
CA ILE A 9 -6.20 -14.85 7.33
C ILE A 9 -6.90 -15.15 6.00
N ALA A 10 -7.75 -16.18 5.95
CA ALA A 10 -8.55 -16.48 4.78
C ALA A 10 -9.56 -15.35 4.49
N ALA A 11 -10.21 -14.76 5.51
CA ALA A 11 -11.10 -13.61 5.34
C ALA A 11 -10.36 -12.32 4.90
N ALA A 12 -9.09 -12.14 5.29
CA ALA A 12 -8.26 -11.03 4.80
C ALA A 12 -7.94 -11.15 3.30
N LEU A 13 -7.99 -12.37 2.75
CA LEU A 13 -7.58 -12.71 1.38
C LEU A 13 -8.73 -13.11 0.43
N LEU A 14 -9.94 -13.44 0.93
CA LEU A 14 -11.03 -14.04 0.13
C LEU A 14 -12.22 -13.13 -0.24
N VAL A 15 -12.04 -11.81 -0.32
CA VAL A 15 -12.99 -10.95 -1.05
C VAL A 15 -12.14 -10.13 -2.01
N SER A 16 -12.14 -10.37 -3.32
CA SER A 16 -13.30 -10.30 -4.21
C SER A 16 -13.05 -11.03 -5.55
N HIS A 17 -14.06 -11.76 -6.04
CA HIS A 17 -14.51 -11.82 -7.45
C HIS A 17 -15.94 -12.37 -7.45
N SER A 18 -16.94 -11.51 -7.18
CA SER A 18 -18.34 -11.74 -7.57
C SER A 18 -19.14 -10.45 -7.45
N ASN A 19 -19.59 -9.95 -8.61
CA ASN A 19 -20.73 -9.07 -8.91
C ASN A 19 -21.29 -8.08 -7.88
N ALA A 20 -21.40 -6.85 -8.38
CA ALA A 20 -22.24 -5.74 -7.99
C ALA A 20 -23.69 -6.06 -7.57
N PHE A 21 -24.25 -5.13 -6.80
CA PHE A 21 -25.66 -4.90 -6.40
C PHE A 21 -26.22 -5.69 -5.20
N GLN A 22 -26.38 -5.02 -4.05
CA GLN A 22 -27.68 -4.43 -3.65
C GLN A 22 -27.58 -3.60 -2.36
N THR A 23 -28.20 -2.43 -2.41
CA THR A 23 -28.37 -1.45 -1.33
C THR A 23 -29.42 -1.88 -0.31
N GLY A 24 -29.17 -1.65 0.98
CA GLY A 24 -30.19 -1.75 2.03
C GLY A 24 -29.82 -0.96 3.28
N SER A 25 -30.48 0.18 3.47
CA SER A 25 -30.32 1.09 4.61
C SER A 25 -30.95 0.56 5.90
N GLN A 26 -30.24 0.64 7.03
CA GLN A 26 -30.87 0.72 8.35
C GLN A 26 -30.15 1.75 9.25
N GLN A 27 -30.91 2.76 9.67
CA GLN A 27 -30.53 3.75 10.69
C GLN A 27 -30.58 3.12 12.08
N ARG A 28 -29.66 3.49 12.99
CA ARG A 28 -29.86 3.49 14.45
C ARG A 28 -28.86 4.43 15.18
N PRO A 29 -29.13 4.80 16.44
CA PRO A 29 -28.86 6.14 16.97
C PRO A 29 -27.53 6.29 17.72
N SER A 30 -27.10 7.54 17.81
CA SER A 30 -25.92 8.06 18.50
C SER A 30 -26.06 8.05 20.03
N PHE A 31 -25.05 7.50 20.72
CA PHE A 31 -24.78 7.73 22.14
C PHE A 31 -23.50 8.57 22.30
N LEU A 32 -23.60 9.63 23.09
CA LEU A 32 -22.50 10.49 23.52
C LEU A 32 -21.84 9.88 24.76
N ILE A 33 -20.53 9.67 24.74
CA ILE A 33 -19.73 9.44 25.94
C ILE A 33 -18.56 10.42 25.91
N SER A 34 -18.50 11.24 26.96
CA SER A 34 -17.43 12.18 27.29
C SER A 34 -16.30 11.44 28.00
N SER A 35 -15.05 11.69 27.62
CA SER A 35 -13.89 11.30 28.43
C SER A 35 -12.86 12.43 28.51
N SER A 36 -12.45 12.68 29.75
CA SER A 36 -11.46 13.65 30.20
C SER A 36 -10.04 13.15 29.94
N GLN A 37 -9.21 14.00 29.34
CA GLN A 37 -7.77 13.77 29.19
C GLN A 37 -7.03 14.12 30.48
N GLN A 38 -6.16 13.21 30.95
CA GLN A 38 -5.05 13.54 31.83
C GLN A 38 -3.75 13.38 31.06
N HIS A 39 -2.98 14.46 31.03
CA HIS A 39 -1.63 14.53 30.49
C HIS A 39 -0.66 13.77 31.41
N HIS A 40 0.15 12.89 30.83
CA HIS A 40 1.40 12.44 31.42
C HIS A 40 2.53 12.76 30.45
N ASP A 41 3.39 13.71 30.86
CA ASP A 41 4.70 13.95 30.26
C ASP A 41 5.61 12.74 30.50
N SER A 42 6.26 12.26 29.44
CA SER A 42 7.33 11.27 29.52
C SER A 42 8.52 11.77 28.71
N SER A 43 9.69 11.82 29.35
CA SER A 43 10.95 12.30 28.80
C SER A 43 11.49 11.31 27.77
N THR A 44 11.70 11.77 26.53
CA THR A 44 12.24 10.98 25.43
C THR A 44 13.76 10.84 25.53
N THR A 45 14.21 9.67 25.99
CA THR A 45 15.48 9.09 25.56
C THR A 45 15.41 8.93 24.03
N LYS A 46 16.38 9.48 23.29
CA LYS A 46 16.50 9.27 21.84
C LYS A 46 16.73 7.78 21.58
N LEU A 47 15.65 7.06 21.28
CA LEU A 47 15.70 5.75 20.66
C LEU A 47 16.34 5.94 19.28
N GLU A 48 17.43 5.20 19.04
CA GLU A 48 17.96 4.98 17.70
C GLU A 48 16.81 4.37 16.88
N MET A 49 16.36 5.09 15.84
CA MET A 49 15.19 4.67 15.08
C MET A 49 15.50 3.36 14.36
N ALA A 50 14.57 2.41 14.41
CA ALA A 50 14.79 1.03 14.01
C ALA A 50 14.74 0.89 12.47
N LYS A 51 15.82 1.31 11.82
CA LYS A 51 16.09 1.10 10.40
C LYS A 51 16.19 -0.39 10.07
N VAL A 52 15.54 -0.80 9.00
CA VAL A 52 15.62 -2.17 8.45
C VAL A 52 16.28 -2.09 7.09
N SER A 53 17.61 -2.24 7.05
CA SER A 53 18.37 -2.07 5.82
C SER A 53 18.29 -3.25 4.85
N PRO A 54 18.42 -3.01 3.53
CA PRO A 54 18.45 -4.08 2.56
C PRO A 54 19.59 -5.06 2.82
N SER A 55 19.21 -6.30 3.10
CA SER A 55 20.10 -7.45 3.32
C SER A 55 19.25 -8.71 3.28
N LEU A 56 19.85 -9.83 2.85
CA LEU A 56 19.23 -11.15 2.92
C LEU A 56 19.06 -11.65 4.36
N GLU A 57 19.66 -10.97 5.35
CA GLU A 57 19.43 -11.23 6.77
C GLU A 57 18.17 -10.55 7.31
N ASN A 58 17.69 -9.49 6.63
CA ASN A 58 16.48 -8.77 7.00
C ASN A 58 15.31 -9.27 6.15
N THR A 59 14.45 -10.10 6.75
CA THR A 59 13.26 -10.61 6.08
C THR A 59 12.12 -9.58 6.09
N VAL A 60 11.50 -9.32 4.94
CA VAL A 60 10.33 -8.44 4.78
C VAL A 60 9.11 -9.27 4.37
N GLY A 61 8.04 -9.20 5.15
CA GLY A 61 6.76 -9.82 4.84
C GLY A 61 5.77 -8.84 4.25
N ILE A 62 5.16 -9.20 3.12
CA ILE A 62 4.13 -8.40 2.46
C ILE A 62 2.78 -9.09 2.61
N VAL A 63 1.83 -8.38 3.19
CA VAL A 63 0.49 -8.89 3.43
C VAL A 63 -0.55 -7.92 2.88
N GLY A 64 -1.62 -8.49 2.30
CA GLY A 64 -2.75 -7.73 1.81
C GLY A 64 -3.17 -8.17 0.42
N ARG A 65 -3.82 -7.29 -0.32
CA ARG A 65 -4.38 -7.62 -1.63
C ARG A 65 -4.30 -6.46 -2.61
N GLY A 66 -4.17 -6.80 -3.89
CA GLY A 66 -4.08 -5.85 -4.98
C GLY A 66 -2.67 -5.64 -5.51
N TYR A 67 -2.54 -4.62 -6.35
CA TYR A 67 -1.35 -4.38 -7.14
C TYR A 67 -0.25 -3.67 -6.32
N VAL A 68 -0.56 -2.82 -5.33
CA VAL A 68 0.47 -2.23 -4.44
C VAL A 68 1.16 -3.31 -3.62
N ALA A 69 0.43 -4.30 -3.10
CA ALA A 69 1.04 -5.43 -2.38
C ALA A 69 2.01 -6.21 -3.29
N THR A 70 1.57 -6.50 -4.51
CA THR A 70 2.38 -7.17 -5.53
C THR A 70 3.64 -6.35 -5.87
N LEU A 71 3.47 -5.05 -6.09
CA LEU A 71 4.59 -4.13 -6.37
C LEU A 71 5.56 -4.05 -5.19
N ALA A 72 5.07 -3.92 -3.96
CA ALA A 72 5.90 -3.82 -2.76
C ALA A 72 6.74 -5.08 -2.55
N ALA A 73 6.17 -6.27 -2.81
CA ALA A 73 6.91 -7.53 -2.75
C ALA A 73 8.05 -7.60 -3.77
N LYS A 74 7.76 -7.26 -5.04
CA LYS A 74 8.79 -7.23 -6.08
C LYS A 74 9.88 -6.19 -5.75
N LEU A 75 9.49 -4.99 -5.36
CA LEU A 75 10.42 -3.89 -5.07
C LEU A 75 11.28 -4.17 -3.84
N ALA A 76 10.73 -4.77 -2.77
CA ALA A 76 11.51 -5.19 -1.62
C ALA A 76 12.58 -6.22 -2.03
N ALA A 77 12.21 -7.23 -2.81
CA ALA A 77 13.16 -8.22 -3.29
C ALA A 77 14.24 -7.58 -4.19
N LEU A 78 13.86 -6.69 -5.12
CA LEU A 78 14.81 -5.98 -5.98
C LEU A 78 15.77 -5.05 -5.22
N ARG A 79 15.37 -4.52 -4.05
CA ARG A 79 16.26 -3.74 -3.18
C ARG A 79 17.23 -4.61 -2.38
N GLY A 80 17.04 -5.93 -2.34
CA GLY A 80 17.96 -6.88 -1.69
C GLY A 80 17.47 -7.45 -0.35
N TYR A 81 16.20 -7.28 0.01
CA TYR A 81 15.60 -7.94 1.17
C TYR A 81 15.27 -9.40 0.90
N ASP A 82 15.42 -10.28 1.89
CA ASP A 82 14.75 -11.59 1.85
C ASP A 82 13.24 -11.36 1.97
N THR A 83 12.44 -11.69 0.96
CA THR A 83 11.06 -11.23 0.88
C THR A 83 10.09 -12.39 0.76
N TRP A 84 8.99 -12.32 1.50
CA TRP A 84 7.85 -13.20 1.28
C TRP A 84 6.56 -12.40 1.11
N MET A 85 5.67 -12.87 0.25
CA MET A 85 4.35 -12.29 0.05
C MET A 85 3.29 -13.33 0.38
N LEU A 86 2.37 -12.97 1.26
CA LEU A 86 1.19 -13.77 1.51
C LEU A 86 0.25 -13.71 0.31
N CYS A 87 -0.06 -14.87 -0.25
CA CYS A 87 -0.86 -15.02 -1.45
C CYS A 87 -2.15 -15.78 -1.14
N PRO A 88 -3.33 -15.34 -1.66
CA PRO A 88 -4.52 -16.18 -1.65
C PRO A 88 -4.25 -17.48 -2.41
N GLN A 89 -4.82 -18.58 -1.92
CA GLN A 89 -4.66 -19.90 -2.54
C GLN A 89 -5.10 -19.88 -4.01
N GLY A 90 -4.23 -20.32 -4.92
CA GLY A 90 -4.50 -20.43 -6.35
C GLY A 90 -4.27 -19.14 -7.15
N GLN A 91 -3.83 -18.04 -6.51
CA GLN A 91 -3.49 -16.78 -7.19
C GLN A 91 -1.99 -16.65 -7.49
N GLU A 92 -1.17 -17.60 -7.06
CA GLU A 92 0.28 -17.60 -7.25
C GLU A 92 0.68 -17.49 -8.74
N PRO A 93 0.05 -18.22 -9.68
CA PRO A 93 0.37 -18.08 -11.10
C PRO A 93 0.07 -16.68 -11.64
N THR A 94 -1.07 -16.11 -11.27
CA THR A 94 -1.49 -14.75 -11.68
C THR A 94 -0.52 -13.70 -11.17
N ILE A 95 -0.14 -13.79 -9.88
CA ILE A 95 0.80 -12.87 -9.26
C ILE A 95 2.20 -13.01 -9.89
N THR A 96 2.62 -14.23 -10.19
CA THR A 96 3.90 -14.48 -10.88
C THR A 96 3.92 -13.83 -12.26
N GLN A 97 2.85 -13.97 -13.05
CA GLN A 97 2.72 -13.33 -14.36
C GLN A 97 2.71 -11.80 -14.27
N LEU A 98 2.11 -11.23 -13.21
CA LEU A 98 2.13 -9.79 -12.97
C LEU A 98 3.53 -9.28 -12.61
N MET A 99 4.33 -10.07 -11.89
CA MET A 99 5.67 -9.67 -11.44
C MET A 99 6.77 -9.91 -12.48
N ASP A 100 6.62 -10.89 -13.38
CA ASP A 100 7.66 -11.19 -14.35
C ASP A 100 7.63 -10.23 -15.55
N THR A 101 8.69 -9.43 -15.65
CA THR A 101 8.94 -8.43 -16.69
C THR A 101 10.06 -8.85 -17.65
N THR A 102 10.57 -10.07 -17.49
CA THR A 102 11.80 -10.58 -18.13
C THR A 102 11.55 -11.73 -19.08
N THR A 103 10.46 -12.49 -18.91
CA THR A 103 10.08 -13.56 -19.83
C THR A 103 8.70 -13.31 -20.44
N PRO A 104 8.49 -13.62 -21.73
CA PRO A 104 7.16 -13.53 -22.37
C PRO A 104 6.09 -14.40 -21.69
N ASP A 105 6.52 -15.46 -20.99
CA ASP A 105 5.64 -16.46 -20.38
C ASP A 105 5.29 -16.14 -18.91
N GLY A 106 5.94 -15.16 -18.29
CA GLY A 106 5.57 -14.62 -17.00
C GLY A 106 5.84 -15.55 -15.79
N THR A 107 7.04 -16.16 -15.72
CA THR A 107 7.39 -17.23 -14.77
C THR A 107 8.55 -16.94 -13.80
N GLN A 108 9.37 -15.90 -13.99
CA GLN A 108 10.56 -15.69 -13.16
C GLN A 108 10.38 -14.57 -12.12
N LEU A 109 10.29 -14.96 -10.85
CA LEU A 109 10.35 -14.05 -9.70
C LEU A 109 11.81 -13.72 -9.34
N PRO A 110 12.06 -12.58 -8.65
CA PRO A 110 13.33 -12.35 -7.96
C PRO A 110 13.69 -13.58 -7.08
N PRO A 111 14.96 -14.02 -7.06
CA PRO A 111 15.37 -15.27 -6.41
C PRO A 111 15.18 -15.26 -4.88
N ASN A 112 15.13 -14.06 -4.30
CA ASN A 112 14.89 -13.77 -2.89
C ASN A 112 13.43 -13.38 -2.60
N LEU A 113 12.50 -13.62 -3.53
CA LEU A 113 11.07 -13.45 -3.34
C LEU A 113 10.35 -14.80 -3.31
N GLN A 114 9.66 -15.07 -2.21
CA GLN A 114 8.81 -16.24 -2.07
C GLN A 114 7.32 -15.86 -1.99
N LEU A 115 6.48 -16.49 -2.82
CA LEU A 115 5.04 -16.47 -2.60
C LEU A 115 4.68 -17.56 -1.57
N VAL A 116 3.99 -17.16 -0.50
CA VAL A 116 3.54 -18.06 0.58
C VAL A 116 2.03 -18.14 0.54
N THR A 117 1.50 -19.33 0.31
CA THR A 117 0.05 -19.52 0.19
C THR A 117 -0.62 -19.39 1.56
N ALA A 118 -1.81 -18.79 1.60
CA ALA A 118 -2.60 -18.65 2.82
C ALA A 118 -2.96 -19.98 3.52
N ALA A 119 -2.91 -21.08 2.77
CA ALA A 119 -3.19 -22.42 3.28
C ALA A 119 -1.97 -23.07 3.99
N ASP A 120 -0.77 -22.51 3.84
CA ASP A 120 0.47 -23.05 4.39
C ASP A 120 0.82 -22.38 5.72
N GLU A 121 0.09 -22.75 6.79
CA GLU A 121 0.26 -22.17 8.13
C GLU A 121 1.68 -22.36 8.69
N GLU A 122 2.30 -23.51 8.44
CA GLU A 122 3.65 -23.80 8.94
C GLU A 122 4.67 -22.88 8.28
N LYS A 123 4.54 -22.67 6.97
CA LYS A 123 5.40 -21.75 6.25
C LYS A 123 5.18 -20.30 6.67
N ILE A 124 3.92 -19.87 6.85
CA ILE A 124 3.59 -18.54 7.36
C ILE A 124 4.26 -18.32 8.73
N ALA A 125 4.10 -19.26 9.67
CA ALA A 125 4.72 -19.15 10.98
C ALA A 125 6.26 -19.10 10.91
N SER A 126 6.87 -19.91 10.03
CA SER A 126 8.32 -19.90 9.81
C SER A 126 8.82 -18.57 9.25
N CYS A 127 8.07 -17.97 8.32
CA CYS A 127 8.38 -16.66 7.75
C CYS A 127 8.21 -15.54 8.78
N LEU A 128 7.10 -15.50 9.52
CA LEU A 128 6.84 -14.51 10.57
C LEU A 128 7.94 -14.51 11.64
N ALA A 129 8.39 -15.70 12.06
CA ALA A 129 9.42 -15.84 13.09
C ALA A 129 10.75 -15.14 12.73
N LYS A 130 11.06 -14.96 11.44
CA LYS A 130 12.29 -14.31 10.94
C LYS A 130 12.06 -12.87 10.48
N THR A 131 10.81 -12.44 10.40
CA THR A 131 10.44 -11.18 9.76
C THR A 131 10.90 -9.97 10.58
N SER A 132 11.67 -9.09 9.94
CA SER A 132 12.14 -7.82 10.50
C SER A 132 11.20 -6.67 10.17
N ALA A 133 10.46 -6.73 9.07
CA ALA A 133 9.44 -5.74 8.74
C ALA A 133 8.21 -6.35 8.07
N ILE A 134 7.03 -5.80 8.38
CA ILE A 134 5.77 -6.16 7.73
C ILE A 134 5.25 -4.96 6.95
N ILE A 135 4.88 -5.16 5.69
CA ILE A 135 4.20 -4.17 4.86
C ILE A 135 2.76 -4.65 4.62
N CYS A 136 1.79 -3.84 5.04
CA CYS A 136 0.36 -4.07 4.92
C CYS A 136 -0.24 -3.14 3.85
N SER A 137 -0.78 -3.67 2.76
CA SER A 137 -1.44 -2.84 1.73
C SER A 137 -2.67 -3.49 1.12
N VAL A 138 -3.76 -2.72 1.02
CA VAL A 138 -5.01 -3.14 0.36
C VAL A 138 -5.42 -2.10 -0.67
N ASP A 139 -5.35 -2.46 -1.96
CA ASP A 139 -5.72 -1.56 -3.07
C ASP A 139 -7.23 -1.39 -3.24
N ASP A 140 -7.98 -2.29 -2.63
CA ASP A 140 -9.42 -2.41 -2.76
C ASP A 140 -10.13 -1.23 -2.09
N ILE A 141 -11.20 -0.77 -2.75
CA ILE A 141 -12.08 0.27 -2.20
C ILE A 141 -13.05 -0.36 -1.18
N GLU A 142 -13.45 -1.62 -1.41
CA GLU A 142 -14.53 -2.29 -0.66
C GLU A 142 -14.15 -2.70 0.78
N GLY A 143 -12.91 -2.47 1.23
CA GLY A 143 -12.59 -2.69 2.64
C GLY A 143 -11.13 -2.48 3.03
N LEU A 144 -10.94 -2.33 4.34
CA LEU A 144 -9.63 -2.22 4.98
C LEU A 144 -8.96 -3.58 5.15
N PHE A 145 -7.68 -3.53 5.53
CA PHE A 145 -7.00 -4.72 6.00
C PHE A 145 -7.69 -5.27 7.26
N ASN A 146 -7.89 -6.59 7.32
CA ASN A 146 -8.63 -7.23 8.40
C ASN A 146 -7.88 -7.08 9.74
N GLU A 147 -8.58 -6.61 10.77
CA GLU A 147 -8.01 -6.42 12.12
C GLU A 147 -7.41 -7.72 12.69
N GLY A 148 -8.12 -8.84 12.58
CA GLY A 148 -7.67 -10.13 13.10
C GLY A 148 -6.41 -10.63 12.40
N ALA A 149 -6.32 -10.44 11.09
CA ALA A 149 -5.11 -10.75 10.33
C ALA A 149 -3.94 -9.83 10.73
N LEU A 150 -4.18 -8.54 10.95
CA LEU A 150 -3.14 -7.59 11.35
C LEU A 150 -2.58 -7.95 12.71
N LYS A 151 -3.46 -8.22 13.69
CA LYS A 151 -3.08 -8.69 15.04
C LYS A 151 -2.35 -10.03 15.01
N TYR A 152 -2.60 -10.87 14.02
CA TYR A 152 -1.91 -12.15 13.87
C TYR A 152 -0.49 -12.01 13.33
N VAL A 153 -0.31 -11.22 12.26
CA VAL A 153 1.01 -11.05 11.61
C VAL A 153 1.92 -10.10 12.41
N CYS A 154 1.33 -9.15 13.14
CA CYS A 154 2.01 -8.26 14.07
C CYS A 154 1.77 -8.72 15.52
N ASN A 155 2.15 -9.96 15.81
CA ASN A 155 2.10 -10.52 17.16
C ASN A 155 3.51 -10.73 17.71
N PRO A 156 3.85 -10.30 18.93
CA PRO A 156 5.19 -10.47 19.50
C PRO A 156 5.64 -11.93 19.62
N THR A 157 4.69 -12.87 19.74
CA THR A 157 4.97 -14.30 19.80
C THR A 157 5.29 -14.88 18.41
N SER A 158 4.54 -14.46 17.39
CA SER A 158 4.70 -14.96 16.01
C SER A 158 5.85 -14.26 15.27
N SER A 159 6.06 -12.98 15.57
CA SER A 159 6.98 -12.07 14.88
C SER A 159 7.94 -11.41 15.89
N PRO A 160 8.75 -12.18 16.63
CA PRO A 160 9.58 -11.66 17.73
C PRO A 160 10.72 -10.73 17.26
N ASN A 161 11.04 -10.74 15.96
CA ASN A 161 12.11 -9.94 15.36
C ASN A 161 11.61 -8.66 14.66
N LEU A 162 10.32 -8.35 14.79
CA LEU A 162 9.69 -7.25 14.09
C LEU A 162 10.22 -5.90 14.58
N LYS A 163 10.77 -5.11 13.66
CA LYS A 163 11.34 -3.77 13.92
C LYS A 163 10.49 -2.65 13.32
N ARG A 164 9.80 -2.93 12.20
CA ARG A 164 9.01 -1.94 11.46
C ARG A 164 7.70 -2.52 10.93
N VAL A 165 6.60 -1.77 11.08
CA VAL A 165 5.29 -2.07 10.47
C VAL A 165 4.89 -0.92 9.56
N VAL A 166 4.75 -1.17 8.26
CA VAL A 166 4.35 -0.17 7.27
C VAL A 166 2.92 -0.45 6.82
N GLY A 167 2.04 0.54 6.90
CA GLY A 167 0.64 0.40 6.46
C GLY A 167 0.26 1.39 5.37
N MET A 168 -0.44 0.92 4.35
CA MET A 168 -1.10 1.79 3.39
C MET A 168 -2.46 2.21 3.94
N SER A 169 -2.68 3.50 4.02
CA SER A 169 -3.96 4.10 4.40
C SER A 169 -4.51 4.94 3.24
N ARG A 170 -5.82 5.15 3.20
CA ARG A 170 -6.45 6.18 2.37
C ARG A 170 -7.20 7.21 3.21
N ASN A 171 -6.80 7.37 4.48
CA ASN A 171 -7.22 8.49 5.31
C ASN A 171 -6.62 9.78 4.75
N LEU A 172 -7.44 10.64 4.16
CA LEU A 172 -7.00 11.92 3.62
C LEU A 172 -7.73 13.06 4.33
N ASN A 173 -7.10 14.22 4.39
CA ASN A 173 -7.54 15.37 5.21
C ASN A 173 -8.87 16.02 4.85
N GLY A 174 -9.59 15.50 3.85
CA GLY A 174 -10.87 16.06 3.44
C GLY A 174 -10.78 17.44 2.79
N LYS A 175 -9.60 18.03 2.59
CA LYS A 175 -9.44 19.33 1.94
C LYS A 175 -9.56 19.17 0.44
N GLY A 176 -10.29 20.07 -0.22
CA GLY A 176 -10.51 20.00 -1.67
C GLY A 176 -11.69 19.11 -2.09
N MET A 177 -12.54 18.66 -1.16
CA MET A 177 -13.74 17.85 -1.45
C MET A 177 -14.96 18.73 -1.82
N GLY A 178 -14.84 19.52 -2.89
CA GLY A 178 -15.90 20.45 -3.30
C GLY A 178 -17.23 19.78 -3.72
N PHE A 179 -18.28 20.57 -3.91
CA PHE A 179 -19.64 20.10 -4.29
C PHE A 179 -19.66 19.14 -5.50
N LEU A 180 -18.77 19.34 -6.48
CA LEU A 180 -18.67 18.48 -7.67
C LEU A 180 -18.13 17.08 -7.36
N VAL A 181 -17.29 16.93 -6.33
CA VAL A 181 -16.81 15.62 -5.83
C VAL A 181 -17.97 14.82 -5.24
N ALA A 182 -18.88 15.51 -4.53
CA ALA A 182 -20.10 14.92 -3.98
C ALA A 182 -21.11 14.52 -5.08
N ALA A 183 -21.14 15.23 -6.22
CA ALA A 183 -21.98 14.87 -7.36
C ALA A 183 -21.35 13.77 -8.25
N SER A 184 -20.01 13.75 -8.36
CA SER A 184 -19.25 12.72 -9.08
C SER A 184 -19.22 11.36 -8.37
N ARG A 185 -19.79 11.30 -7.15
CA ARG A 185 -19.97 10.10 -6.32
C ARG A 185 -20.55 8.88 -7.05
N ARG A 186 -21.20 9.07 -8.21
CA ARG A 186 -21.77 7.98 -9.03
C ARG A 186 -20.84 7.41 -10.10
N ALA A 187 -19.68 8.04 -10.38
CA ALA A 187 -18.90 7.74 -11.59
C ALA A 187 -17.51 7.11 -11.35
N ALA A 188 -16.77 7.44 -10.28
CA ALA A 188 -15.49 6.76 -9.95
C ALA A 188 -14.96 7.08 -8.54
N ASN A 189 -14.48 6.05 -7.82
CA ASN A 189 -13.67 6.15 -6.58
C ASN A 189 -14.19 7.10 -5.48
N SER A 190 -15.51 7.15 -5.28
CA SER A 190 -16.16 8.05 -4.32
C SER A 190 -15.65 7.86 -2.89
N GLU A 191 -15.29 6.63 -2.52
CA GLU A 191 -14.93 6.21 -1.16
C GLU A 191 -13.58 6.76 -0.66
N VAL A 192 -12.73 7.24 -1.58
CA VAL A 192 -11.49 7.93 -1.23
C VAL A 192 -11.76 9.42 -0.92
N TRP A 193 -12.84 9.98 -1.46
CA TRP A 193 -13.08 11.43 -1.49
C TRP A 193 -14.36 11.89 -0.81
N ASP A 194 -15.23 11.00 -0.37
CA ASP A 194 -16.48 11.37 0.29
C ASP A 194 -16.36 11.44 1.82
N ASN A 195 -15.19 11.11 2.37
CA ASN A 195 -14.92 10.98 3.81
C ASN A 195 -15.89 10.01 4.52
N GLY A 196 -16.60 9.16 3.78
CA GLY A 196 -17.56 8.20 4.34
C GLY A 196 -16.88 7.18 5.24
N ASN A 197 -15.64 6.82 4.90
CA ASN A 197 -14.86 5.77 5.56
C ASN A 197 -13.75 6.33 6.48
N THR A 198 -13.75 7.63 6.78
CA THR A 198 -12.67 8.29 7.55
C THR A 198 -12.48 7.65 8.92
N LYS A 199 -13.57 7.28 9.62
CA LYS A 199 -13.49 6.69 10.96
C LYS A 199 -12.86 5.30 10.93
N GLU A 200 -13.21 4.52 9.92
CA GLU A 200 -12.69 3.18 9.69
C GLU A 200 -11.17 3.26 9.42
N TYR A 201 -10.73 4.17 8.54
CA TYR A 201 -9.30 4.38 8.31
C TYR A 201 -8.55 4.91 9.54
N GLN A 202 -9.14 5.83 10.30
CA GLN A 202 -8.56 6.29 11.57
C GLN A 202 -8.41 5.15 12.58
N SER A 203 -9.38 4.24 12.63
CA SER A 203 -9.36 3.07 13.51
C SER A 203 -8.29 2.07 13.06
N TYR A 204 -8.14 1.87 11.75
CA TYR A 204 -7.06 1.06 11.19
C TYR A 204 -5.68 1.66 11.46
N GLU A 205 -5.50 2.97 11.27
CA GLU A 205 -4.24 3.65 11.59
C GLU A 205 -3.90 3.55 13.08
N ALA A 206 -4.89 3.70 13.97
CA ALA A 206 -4.70 3.53 15.41
C ALA A 206 -4.30 2.10 15.76
N LEU A 207 -4.98 1.10 15.18
CA LEU A 207 -4.66 -0.31 15.37
C LEU A 207 -3.24 -0.63 14.88
N LEU A 208 -2.82 -0.06 13.75
CA LEU A 208 -1.47 -0.28 13.22
C LEU A 208 -0.38 0.23 14.18
N LYS A 209 -0.62 1.39 14.79
CA LYS A 209 0.26 1.94 15.84
C LYS A 209 0.28 1.04 17.08
N GLU A 210 -0.88 0.54 17.50
CA GLU A 210 -1.03 -0.37 18.64
C GLU A 210 -0.23 -1.67 18.42
N VAL A 211 -0.45 -2.38 17.31
CA VAL A 211 0.24 -3.67 17.07
C VAL A 211 1.75 -3.51 16.86
N ALA A 212 2.20 -2.36 16.31
CA ALA A 212 3.61 -2.05 16.21
C ALA A 212 4.22 -1.84 17.60
N ALA A 213 3.57 -1.04 18.45
CA ALA A 213 3.99 -0.79 19.82
C ALA A 213 4.04 -2.09 20.65
N ASP A 214 3.06 -2.98 20.51
CA ASP A 214 3.03 -4.27 21.20
C ASP A 214 4.25 -5.15 20.85
N CYS A 215 4.76 -5.02 19.63
CA CYS A 215 5.97 -5.73 19.16
C CYS A 215 7.28 -5.01 19.51
N GLY A 216 7.22 -3.80 20.12
CA GLY A 216 8.39 -2.94 20.25
C GLY A 216 8.93 -2.42 18.90
N ALA A 217 8.09 -2.47 17.87
CA ALA A 217 8.41 -2.02 16.52
C ALA A 217 7.95 -0.57 16.30
N GLU A 218 8.57 0.10 15.34
CA GLU A 218 8.10 1.40 14.86
C GLU A 218 7.02 1.22 13.79
N TYR A 219 6.15 2.22 13.63
CA TYR A 219 5.18 2.23 12.54
C TYR A 219 5.56 3.23 11.44
N THR A 220 5.11 2.98 10.22
CA THR A 220 5.08 3.98 9.14
C THR A 220 3.72 3.91 8.46
N ILE A 221 3.02 5.03 8.33
CA ILE A 221 1.73 5.07 7.63
C ILE A 221 1.89 5.85 6.33
N VAL A 222 1.68 5.17 5.21
CA VAL A 222 1.73 5.74 3.87
C VAL A 222 0.31 6.00 3.39
N ARG A 223 -0.08 7.26 3.28
CA ARG A 223 -1.41 7.68 2.83
C ARG A 223 -1.42 7.83 1.32
N ALA A 224 -2.30 7.09 0.67
CA ALA A 224 -2.52 7.12 -0.77
C ALA A 224 -3.88 7.75 -1.11
N GLY A 225 -3.91 8.47 -2.22
CA GLY A 225 -5.12 8.99 -2.83
C GLY A 225 -5.73 8.03 -3.85
N THR A 226 -6.20 8.56 -4.97
CA THR A 226 -6.73 7.73 -6.06
C THR A 226 -5.58 6.95 -6.68
N LEU A 227 -5.57 5.64 -6.47
CA LEU A 227 -4.54 4.77 -7.03
C LEU A 227 -4.66 4.65 -8.55
N LYS A 228 -3.57 4.98 -9.23
CA LYS A 228 -3.42 4.91 -10.68
C LYS A 228 -2.10 4.26 -11.08
N GLY A 229 -2.03 3.83 -12.33
CA GLY A 229 -0.89 3.17 -12.91
C GLY A 229 -0.65 1.76 -12.36
N GLY A 230 0.17 1.02 -13.10
CA GLY A 230 0.90 -0.17 -12.66
C GLY A 230 2.40 -0.06 -12.95
N ALA A 231 2.82 1.07 -13.54
CA ALA A 231 4.16 1.40 -14.02
C ALA A 231 4.75 0.38 -15.01
N CYS A 232 3.92 -0.29 -15.81
CA CYS A 232 4.39 -1.28 -16.78
C CYS A 232 5.12 -0.64 -17.97
N GLY A 233 4.86 0.64 -18.24
CA GLY A 233 5.48 1.41 -19.33
C GLY A 233 4.92 1.09 -20.72
N ASP A 234 5.52 1.70 -21.74
CA ASP A 234 5.28 1.43 -23.16
C ASP A 234 6.43 0.56 -23.71
N PRO A 235 6.16 -0.62 -24.31
CA PRO A 235 7.19 -1.45 -24.94
C PRO A 235 7.88 -0.82 -26.16
N GLY A 236 7.43 0.35 -26.64
CA GLY A 236 7.77 0.89 -27.96
C GLY A 236 8.66 2.13 -28.04
N SER A 237 9.54 2.45 -27.08
CA SER A 237 10.50 3.54 -27.30
C SER A 237 11.59 3.10 -28.31
N GLU A 238 11.44 3.50 -29.57
CA GLU A 238 12.38 3.26 -30.69
C GLU A 238 13.78 3.87 -30.45
N ASN A 239 13.99 4.58 -29.33
CA ASN A 239 15.20 5.36 -29.06
C ASN A 239 16.09 4.79 -27.95
N GLY A 240 15.81 3.59 -27.44
CA GLY A 240 16.69 2.93 -26.45
C GLY A 240 16.74 3.62 -25.08
N GLU A 241 15.79 4.51 -24.77
CA GLU A 241 15.68 5.12 -23.45
C GLU A 241 14.97 4.17 -22.48
N ALA A 242 15.70 3.84 -21.41
CA ALA A 242 15.37 2.99 -20.25
C ALA A 242 14.06 2.19 -20.33
N TYR A 243 14.19 0.95 -20.79
CA TYR A 243 13.28 -0.15 -20.48
C TYR A 243 12.96 -0.14 -18.98
N PHE A 244 11.69 -0.30 -18.58
CA PHE A 244 11.25 -0.23 -17.18
C PHE A 244 10.93 -1.60 -16.56
N PRO A 245 11.88 -2.54 -16.49
CA PRO A 245 11.63 -3.90 -15.99
C PRO A 245 11.42 -3.98 -14.48
N GLN A 246 11.34 -2.87 -13.75
CA GLN A 246 11.31 -2.87 -12.28
C GLN A 246 9.91 -3.05 -11.68
N TYR A 247 8.84 -2.81 -12.45
CA TYR A 247 7.46 -2.76 -11.92
C TYR A 247 6.61 -3.94 -12.44
N LEU A 248 5.30 -3.78 -12.66
CA LEU A 248 4.48 -4.88 -13.15
C LEU A 248 4.70 -5.12 -14.65
N SER A 249 4.38 -6.34 -15.11
CA SER A 249 4.34 -6.69 -16.51
C SER A 249 3.15 -6.06 -17.23
N THR A 250 3.18 -6.03 -18.56
CA THR A 250 2.05 -5.53 -19.38
C THR A 250 0.76 -6.34 -19.16
N LYS A 251 0.83 -7.51 -18.51
CA LYS A 251 -0.34 -8.30 -18.09
C LYS A 251 -1.29 -7.48 -17.22
N PHE A 252 -0.78 -6.54 -16.44
CA PHE A 252 -1.60 -5.60 -15.68
C PHE A 252 -2.60 -4.84 -16.56
N TYR A 253 -2.18 -4.39 -17.74
CA TYR A 253 -3.07 -3.71 -18.68
C TYR A 253 -4.10 -4.66 -19.29
N GLU A 254 -3.77 -5.94 -19.49
CA GLU A 254 -4.74 -6.93 -19.96
C GLU A 254 -5.82 -7.26 -18.91
N MET A 255 -5.43 -7.27 -17.63
CA MET A 255 -6.29 -7.61 -16.51
C MET A 255 -7.17 -6.45 -16.04
N THR A 256 -6.81 -5.20 -16.39
CA THR A 256 -7.63 -4.03 -16.09
C THR A 256 -8.71 -3.84 -17.16
N LYS A 257 -9.89 -3.30 -16.78
CA LYS A 257 -11.04 -3.16 -17.72
C LYS A 257 -10.65 -2.31 -18.93
N LYS A 258 -11.00 -2.72 -20.15
CA LYS A 258 -10.59 -2.09 -21.43
C LYS A 258 -10.67 -0.54 -21.48
N ASP A 259 -11.72 0.06 -20.95
CA ASP A 259 -11.87 1.53 -20.93
C ASP A 259 -10.93 2.22 -19.93
N ILE A 260 -10.52 1.50 -18.87
CA ILE A 260 -9.56 1.93 -17.86
C ILE A 260 -8.12 1.71 -18.37
N VAL A 261 -7.87 0.70 -19.22
CA VAL A 261 -6.54 0.37 -19.77
C VAL A 261 -5.87 1.57 -20.42
N THR A 262 -6.60 2.26 -21.31
CA THR A 262 -6.05 3.42 -22.05
C THR A 262 -5.60 4.51 -21.09
N TRP A 263 -6.34 4.76 -20.01
CA TRP A 263 -6.00 5.81 -19.04
C TRP A 263 -4.89 5.41 -18.08
N GLN A 264 -4.84 4.16 -17.63
CA GLN A 264 -3.75 3.69 -16.76
C GLN A 264 -2.41 3.69 -17.49
N LEU A 265 -2.38 3.24 -18.76
CA LEU A 265 -1.20 3.30 -19.61
C LEU A 265 -0.78 4.73 -19.88
N LEU A 266 -1.70 5.60 -20.32
CA LEU A 266 -1.35 7.00 -20.59
C LEU A 266 -0.89 7.75 -19.34
N PHE A 267 -1.43 7.41 -18.16
CA PHE A 267 -0.95 7.93 -16.88
C PHE A 267 0.49 7.46 -16.60
N ASP A 268 0.77 6.16 -16.75
CA ASP A 268 2.12 5.62 -16.60
C ASP A 268 3.11 6.23 -17.60
N CYS A 269 2.69 6.69 -18.78
CA CYS A 269 3.56 7.37 -19.73
C CYS A 269 3.88 8.84 -19.37
N LYS A 270 3.10 9.49 -18.48
CA LYS A 270 3.19 10.94 -18.23
C LYS A 270 3.42 11.34 -16.77
N VAL A 271 3.03 10.49 -15.82
CA VAL A 271 2.88 10.84 -14.41
C VAL A 271 3.56 9.80 -13.53
N ARG A 272 4.90 9.84 -13.55
CA ARG A 272 5.79 8.96 -12.76
C ARG A 272 6.63 9.70 -11.75
N GLY A 273 6.63 11.02 -11.77
CA GLY A 273 7.20 11.82 -10.69
C GLY A 273 6.44 11.60 -9.39
N VAL A 274 7.11 11.82 -8.26
CA VAL A 274 6.57 11.58 -6.92
C VAL A 274 6.75 12.81 -6.05
N SER A 275 5.78 13.06 -5.16
CA SER A 275 5.98 13.94 -4.01
C SER A 275 5.49 13.31 -2.72
N LEU A 276 6.29 13.50 -1.68
CA LEU A 276 5.96 13.14 -0.31
C LEU A 276 5.54 14.39 0.46
N ALA A 277 4.62 14.20 1.40
CA ALA A 277 4.16 15.28 2.25
C ALA A 277 3.84 14.75 3.66
N LYS A 278 4.54 15.27 4.67
CA LYS A 278 4.43 14.81 6.07
C LYS A 278 3.02 15.06 6.62
N GLY A 279 2.45 14.06 7.28
CA GLY A 279 1.13 14.14 7.92
C GLY A 279 -0.05 14.01 6.95
N ASP A 280 -1.19 14.55 7.38
CA ASP A 280 -2.45 14.50 6.62
C ASP A 280 -2.62 15.75 5.74
N VAL A 281 -1.89 15.79 4.62
CA VAL A 281 -1.71 17.03 3.84
C VAL A 281 -2.08 16.92 2.36
N MET A 282 -2.48 15.74 1.88
CA MET A 282 -2.87 15.60 0.47
C MET A 282 -4.24 16.21 0.21
N VAL A 283 -4.26 17.25 -0.61
CA VAL A 283 -5.50 17.89 -1.05
C VAL A 283 -6.16 17.02 -2.10
N GLY A 284 -7.47 16.82 -1.98
CA GLY A 284 -8.26 16.09 -2.95
C GLY A 284 -8.43 16.82 -4.30
N PRO A 285 -8.97 16.12 -5.30
CA PRO A 285 -8.98 16.58 -6.69
C PRO A 285 -9.93 17.75 -6.99
N GLY A 286 -10.78 18.17 -6.06
CA GLY A 286 -11.69 19.29 -6.27
C GLY A 286 -12.60 19.10 -7.47
N GLY A 287 -12.81 20.16 -8.25
CA GLY A 287 -13.61 20.11 -9.47
C GLY A 287 -13.10 19.15 -10.54
N LYS A 288 -11.86 18.64 -10.41
CA LYS A 288 -11.27 17.67 -11.34
C LYS A 288 -11.56 16.21 -10.98
N ALA A 289 -12.31 15.93 -9.91
CA ALA A 289 -12.61 14.56 -9.46
C ALA A 289 -13.28 13.66 -10.51
N ILE A 290 -14.13 14.21 -11.38
CA ILE A 290 -14.75 13.46 -12.49
C ILE A 290 -13.70 13.01 -13.50
N LEU A 291 -12.62 13.78 -13.63
CA LEU A 291 -11.57 13.56 -14.60
C LEU A 291 -10.42 12.72 -14.04
N THR A 292 -10.28 12.55 -12.72
CA THR A 292 -9.14 11.81 -12.16
C THR A 292 -9.11 10.38 -12.70
N ALA A 293 -10.20 9.62 -12.65
CA ALA A 293 -10.20 8.25 -13.15
C ALA A 293 -9.94 8.10 -14.67
N SER A 294 -10.02 9.19 -15.43
CA SER A 294 -9.90 9.20 -16.90
C SER A 294 -8.96 10.29 -17.42
N SER A 295 -8.01 10.74 -16.60
CA SER A 295 -7.01 11.74 -16.98
C SER A 295 -5.61 11.15 -16.95
N PRO A 296 -4.82 11.37 -18.02
CA PRO A 296 -3.42 10.98 -18.09
C PRO A 296 -2.50 12.06 -17.49
N GLU A 297 -3.05 13.15 -16.97
CA GLU A 297 -2.31 14.26 -16.37
C GLU A 297 -2.16 14.10 -14.85
N GLU A 298 -1.18 14.80 -14.27
CA GLU A 298 -1.09 14.90 -12.83
C GLU A 298 -2.36 15.55 -12.26
N CYS A 299 -2.86 15.01 -11.16
CA CYS A 299 -3.95 15.63 -10.43
C CYS A 299 -3.67 15.57 -8.94
N LYS A 300 -4.08 16.63 -8.24
CA LYS A 300 -4.05 16.65 -6.79
C LYS A 300 -4.92 15.52 -6.25
N GLY A 301 -4.37 14.76 -5.32
CA GLY A 301 -5.03 13.60 -4.75
C GLY A 301 -4.84 12.31 -5.54
N ASP A 302 -4.14 12.30 -6.67
CA ASP A 302 -3.75 11.04 -7.29
C ASP A 302 -2.46 10.50 -6.69
N SER A 303 -2.37 9.16 -6.64
CA SER A 303 -1.17 8.44 -6.22
C SER A 303 -0.87 7.34 -7.23
N SER A 304 0.38 7.24 -7.65
CA SER A 304 0.83 6.10 -8.46
C SER A 304 0.97 4.86 -7.56
N ARG A 305 0.44 3.71 -7.99
CA ARG A 305 0.61 2.45 -7.25
C ARG A 305 2.07 2.10 -7.04
N ALA A 306 2.89 2.33 -8.06
CA ALA A 306 4.33 2.11 -7.99
C ALA A 306 4.99 3.07 -7.00
N ALA A 307 4.64 4.36 -7.05
CA ALA A 307 5.18 5.35 -6.10
C ALA A 307 4.80 5.03 -4.65
N VAL A 308 3.57 4.58 -4.40
CA VAL A 308 3.12 4.16 -3.07
C VAL A 308 3.90 2.94 -2.60
N ALA A 309 3.98 1.89 -3.42
CA ALA A 309 4.75 0.69 -3.08
C ALA A 309 6.23 1.00 -2.83
N GLU A 310 6.83 1.84 -3.65
CA GLU A 310 8.23 2.24 -3.54
C GLU A 310 8.48 3.07 -2.28
N ALA A 311 7.59 4.02 -1.95
CA ALA A 311 7.66 4.77 -0.71
C ALA A 311 7.50 3.87 0.53
N MET A 312 6.61 2.88 0.48
CA MET A 312 6.45 1.88 1.55
C MET A 312 7.75 1.09 1.76
N VAL A 313 8.35 0.57 0.69
CA VAL A 313 9.59 -0.23 0.77
C VAL A 313 10.79 0.62 1.19
N ARG A 314 10.97 1.80 0.59
CA ARG A 314 12.09 2.70 0.91
C ARG A 314 12.03 3.19 2.35
N SER A 315 10.84 3.40 2.90
CA SER A 315 10.69 3.85 4.28
C SER A 315 11.29 2.89 5.32
N LEU A 316 11.50 1.62 4.98
CA LEU A 316 12.19 0.64 5.83
C LEU A 316 13.65 1.03 6.12
N ASP A 317 14.36 1.55 5.12
CA ASP A 317 15.78 1.93 5.21
C ASP A 317 15.96 3.39 5.66
N MET A 318 14.87 4.10 5.97
CA MET A 318 14.92 5.52 6.33
C MET A 318 14.67 5.71 7.82
N ASP A 319 15.66 6.31 8.49
CA ASP A 319 15.57 6.70 9.88
C ASP A 319 14.35 7.62 10.09
N CYS A 320 14.23 8.67 9.26
CA CYS A 320 13.17 9.69 9.36
C CYS A 320 11.76 9.20 9.05
N ALA A 321 11.56 7.91 8.74
CA ALA A 321 10.25 7.34 8.46
C ALA A 321 9.67 6.50 9.62
N GLY A 322 10.44 6.29 10.70
CA GLY A 322 9.97 5.61 11.90
C GLY A 322 8.98 6.47 12.71
N ASN A 323 7.84 5.89 13.08
CA ASN A 323 6.72 6.53 13.80
C ASN A 323 6.14 7.76 13.08
N VAL A 324 6.23 7.79 11.74
CA VAL A 324 5.74 8.89 10.91
C VAL A 324 4.58 8.43 10.01
N ASP A 325 3.65 9.34 9.79
CA ASP A 325 2.64 9.24 8.73
C ASP A 325 2.89 10.30 7.65
N PHE A 326 2.75 9.93 6.38
CA PHE A 326 2.95 10.83 5.25
C PHE A 326 2.11 10.43 4.03
N GLY A 327 1.77 11.42 3.21
CA GLY A 327 1.06 11.24 1.95
C GLY A 327 2.00 11.06 0.76
N VAL A 328 1.60 10.20 -0.19
CA VAL A 328 2.28 10.00 -1.47
C VAL A 328 1.40 10.53 -2.59
N SER A 329 1.89 11.52 -3.32
CA SER A 329 1.21 12.13 -4.47
C SER A 329 2.05 11.99 -5.72
N THR A 330 1.42 12.17 -6.88
CA THR A 330 2.14 12.19 -8.15
C THR A 330 2.57 13.59 -8.57
N LYS A 331 3.64 13.61 -9.38
CA LYS A 331 4.11 14.76 -10.16
C LYS A 331 4.27 14.34 -11.62
N GLU A 332 4.16 15.31 -12.52
CA GLU A 332 4.51 15.14 -13.92
C GLU A 332 5.95 14.64 -14.05
N GLY A 333 6.15 13.65 -14.92
CA GLY A 333 7.45 13.03 -15.12
C GLY A 333 7.30 11.74 -15.91
N ARG A 334 8.18 11.52 -16.87
CA ARG A 334 8.20 10.27 -17.67
C ARG A 334 9.05 9.16 -17.03
N CYS A 335 9.90 9.53 -16.08
CA CYS A 335 10.78 8.64 -15.36
C CYS A 335 10.38 8.62 -13.87
N PRO A 336 10.58 7.48 -13.18
CA PRO A 336 10.50 7.45 -11.73
C PRO A 336 11.67 8.26 -11.13
N PRO A 337 11.57 8.72 -9.87
CA PRO A 337 12.68 9.38 -9.20
C PRO A 337 13.90 8.46 -9.09
N THR A 338 15.08 9.06 -9.22
CA THR A 338 16.40 8.47 -8.93
C THR A 338 16.58 8.19 -7.44
N GLU A 339 17.62 7.44 -7.06
CA GLU A 339 17.92 7.17 -5.64
C GLU A 339 18.16 8.47 -4.87
N GLU A 340 18.91 9.41 -5.44
CA GLU A 340 19.21 10.71 -4.84
C GLU A 340 17.93 11.55 -4.67
N GLU A 341 17.06 11.58 -5.67
CA GLU A 341 15.77 12.27 -5.58
C GLU A 341 14.87 11.64 -4.51
N TRP A 342 14.90 10.31 -4.34
CA TRP A 342 14.17 9.65 -3.26
C TRP A 342 14.70 10.06 -1.88
N ASP A 343 16.02 10.13 -1.70
CA ASP A 343 16.61 10.61 -0.45
C ASP A 343 16.15 12.04 -0.13
N GLU A 344 16.15 12.94 -1.12
CA GLU A 344 15.64 14.31 -0.97
C GLU A 344 14.14 14.33 -0.63
N LEU A 345 13.33 13.47 -1.24
CA LEU A 345 11.90 13.35 -0.94
C LEU A 345 11.65 12.94 0.51
N PHE A 346 12.45 12.02 1.07
CA PHE A 346 12.31 11.57 2.45
C PHE A 346 12.80 12.61 3.48
N GLN A 347 13.68 13.55 3.11
CA GLN A 347 14.10 14.64 4.00
C GLN A 347 12.93 15.55 4.43
N VAL A 348 11.86 15.64 3.62
CA VAL A 348 10.62 16.36 3.99
C VAL A 348 9.95 15.77 5.24
N LEU A 349 10.26 14.50 5.58
CA LEU A 349 9.69 13.81 6.73
C LEU A 349 10.47 14.04 8.03
N ALA A 350 11.70 14.56 7.96
CA ALA A 350 12.57 14.79 9.11
C ALA A 350 12.02 15.79 10.14
#